data_AF-A0A160HS67-F1
#
_entry.id   AF-A0A160HS67-F1
#
_cell.length_a   1.000
_cell.length_b   1.000
_cell.length_c   1.000
_cell.angle_alpha   90.00
_cell.angle_beta   90.00
_cell.angle_gamma   90.00
#
_symmetry.space_group_name_H-M   'P 1'
#
loop_
_entity.id
_entity.type
_entity.pdbx_description
1 polymer ?
#
loop_
_entity_poly.entity_id
_entity_poly.type
_entity_poly.pdbx_seq_one_letter_code
_entity_poly.pdbx_strand_id
1 'polypeptide(L)'
;NYGVWEDEFRDLGLEGCIEHVWRDTIVYLDDGDPILIGRSYGRVSRHLLHEELLKRCVESGVSYLSSKVERIIETANGQSLIACEQNITVPCRLATVASGAASGKLLEYEVGGPRVSVQTAYGVEVEVENNPYDPSLMVFMDYRDFVKHKVECIETQYPTFLYAMSMTPTRVFFEE
;
A
#
# COMPACT_ATOMS: atom_id res chain seq x y z
N ASN A 1 4.90 0.96 5.05
CA ASN A 1 5.05 -0.50 5.15
C ASN A 1 3.82 -1.16 4.51
N TYR A 2 3.85 -2.41 4.09
CA TYR A 2 2.67 -3.05 3.46
C TYR A 2 2.06 -4.06 4.41
N GLY A 3 0.77 -3.89 4.68
CA GLY A 3 -0.04 -4.77 5.48
C GLY A 3 -1.08 -5.47 4.62
N VAL A 4 -1.38 -6.73 4.92
CA VAL A 4 -2.28 -7.58 4.12
C VAL A 4 -3.06 -8.54 5.01
N TRP A 5 -4.24 -8.95 4.56
CA TRP A 5 -4.93 -10.08 5.19
C TRP A 5 -4.16 -11.36 4.91
N GLU A 6 -3.80 -12.10 5.96
CA GLU A 6 -2.93 -13.28 5.85
C GLU A 6 -3.53 -14.35 4.93
N ASP A 7 -4.84 -14.57 5.04
CA ASP A 7 -5.58 -15.55 4.26
C ASP A 7 -5.63 -15.21 2.77
N GLU A 8 -5.81 -13.94 2.40
CA GLU A 8 -5.77 -13.52 1.00
C GLU A 8 -4.40 -13.73 0.37
N PHE A 9 -3.33 -13.46 1.12
CA PHE A 9 -1.97 -13.71 0.63
C PHE A 9 -1.68 -15.20 0.47
N ARG A 10 -2.17 -16.03 1.39
CA ARG A 10 -2.08 -17.49 1.27
C ARG A 10 -2.85 -18.02 0.06
N ASP A 11 -4.03 -17.49 -0.23
CA ASP A 11 -4.82 -17.90 -1.41
C ASP A 11 -4.12 -17.53 -2.74
N LEU A 12 -3.23 -16.52 -2.72
CA LEU A 12 -2.36 -16.15 -3.84
C LEU A 12 -1.04 -16.95 -3.89
N GLY A 13 -0.80 -17.83 -2.92
CA GLY A 13 0.46 -18.54 -2.73
C GLY A 13 1.63 -17.61 -2.38
N LEU A 14 1.36 -16.50 -1.68
CA LEU A 14 2.32 -15.46 -1.30
C LEU A 14 2.57 -15.42 0.21
N GLU A 15 2.11 -16.40 0.98
CA GLU A 15 2.30 -16.48 2.44
C GLU A 15 3.78 -16.45 2.83
N GLY A 16 4.66 -17.02 2.00
CA GLY A 16 6.12 -16.97 2.20
C GLY A 16 6.72 -15.57 2.11
N CYS A 17 5.95 -14.57 1.66
CA CYS A 17 6.38 -13.17 1.59
C CYS A 17 6.03 -12.37 2.86
N ILE A 18 5.31 -12.98 3.81
CA ILE A 18 4.90 -12.33 5.06
C ILE A 18 6.02 -12.47 6.09
N GLU A 19 6.55 -11.34 6.60
CA GLU A 19 7.65 -11.33 7.58
C GLU A 19 7.17 -11.25 9.04
N HIS A 20 5.92 -10.88 9.26
CA HIS A 20 5.32 -10.81 10.58
C HIS A 20 3.80 -11.00 10.50
N VAL A 21 3.22 -11.74 11.45
CA VAL A 21 1.77 -11.99 11.52
C VAL A 21 1.24 -11.59 12.88
N TRP A 22 0.22 -10.75 12.89
CA TRP A 22 -0.64 -10.50 14.04
C TRP A 22 -1.81 -11.47 14.00
N ARG A 23 -2.12 -12.09 15.15
CA ARG A 23 -3.16 -13.12 15.23
C ARG A 23 -4.56 -12.57 14.99
N ASP A 24 -4.75 -11.28 15.27
CA ASP A 24 -6.01 -10.59 15.08
C ASP A 24 -5.74 -9.09 14.82
N THR A 25 -6.79 -8.42 14.37
CA THR A 25 -6.81 -7.02 13.99
C THR A 25 -7.83 -6.29 14.84
N ILE A 26 -7.50 -5.09 15.31
CA ILE A 26 -8.35 -4.31 16.20
C ILE A 26 -8.59 -2.90 15.70
N VAL A 27 -9.73 -2.34 16.10
CA VAL A 27 -10.12 -0.95 15.85
C VAL A 27 -10.54 -0.30 17.17
N TYR A 28 -9.99 0.87 17.47
CA TYR A 28 -10.47 1.72 18.56
C TYR A 28 -11.33 2.85 17.99
N LEU A 29 -12.62 2.86 18.33
CA LEU A 29 -13.53 3.96 17.94
C LEU A 29 -13.59 5.07 18.99
N ASP A 30 -13.33 4.73 20.26
CA ASP A 30 -13.30 5.62 21.41
C ASP A 30 -12.40 5.01 22.52
N ASP A 31 -12.42 5.61 23.71
CA ASP A 31 -11.62 5.18 24.88
C ASP A 31 -12.08 3.86 25.52
N GLY A 32 -13.11 3.22 24.99
CA GLY A 32 -13.58 1.90 25.40
C GLY A 32 -12.70 0.74 24.91
N ASP A 33 -13.24 -0.47 25.07
CA ASP A 33 -12.59 -1.69 24.58
C ASP A 33 -12.53 -1.69 23.04
N PRO A 34 -11.43 -2.17 22.44
CA PRO A 34 -11.33 -2.25 21.00
C PRO A 34 -12.32 -3.25 20.41
N ILE A 35 -12.75 -3.00 19.18
CA ILE A 35 -13.46 -3.98 18.37
C ILE A 35 -12.43 -4.95 17.78
N LEU A 36 -12.58 -6.24 18.05
CA LEU A 36 -11.81 -7.29 17.39
C LEU A 36 -12.47 -7.63 16.04
N ILE A 37 -11.68 -7.64 14.98
CA ILE A 37 -12.13 -8.00 13.63
C ILE A 37 -12.24 -9.53 13.48
N GLY A 38 -11.45 -10.29 14.24
CA GLY A 38 -11.40 -11.74 14.15
C GLY A 38 -10.62 -12.24 12.94
N ARG A 39 -9.66 -11.45 12.44
CA ARG A 39 -8.90 -11.76 11.21
C ARG A 39 -7.42 -11.40 11.40
N SER A 40 -6.56 -12.36 11.10
CA SER A 40 -5.11 -12.20 11.14
C SER A 40 -4.63 -11.25 10.05
N TYR A 41 -3.55 -10.55 10.36
CA TYR A 41 -2.96 -9.56 9.47
C TYR A 41 -1.46 -9.77 9.37
N GLY A 42 -0.92 -9.58 8.18
CA GLY A 42 0.49 -9.82 7.86
C GLY A 42 1.19 -8.54 7.44
N ARG A 43 2.42 -8.34 7.92
CA ARG A 43 3.36 -7.40 7.32
C ARG A 43 4.13 -8.11 6.21
N VAL A 44 4.13 -7.52 5.03
CA VAL A 44 4.80 -8.09 3.86
C VAL A 44 6.24 -7.60 3.78
N SER A 45 7.16 -8.54 3.58
CA SER A 45 8.54 -8.23 3.22
C SER A 45 8.60 -7.76 1.78
N ARG A 46 9.01 -6.50 1.57
CA ARG A 46 9.18 -5.93 0.23
C ARG A 46 10.19 -6.72 -0.61
N HIS A 47 11.24 -7.22 0.05
CA HIS A 47 12.28 -8.00 -0.62
C HIS A 47 11.74 -9.34 -1.12
N LEU A 48 11.13 -10.13 -0.23
CA LEU A 48 10.60 -11.45 -0.56
C LEU A 48 9.50 -11.36 -1.62
N LEU A 49 8.58 -10.39 -1.49
CA LEU A 49 7.53 -10.19 -2.47
C LEU A 49 8.12 -9.82 -3.85
N HIS A 50 9.07 -8.90 -3.90
CA HIS A 50 9.69 -8.50 -5.16
C HIS A 50 10.42 -9.66 -5.84
N GLU A 51 11.19 -10.43 -5.07
CA GLU A 51 11.92 -11.60 -5.56
C GLU A 51 10.96 -12.68 -6.10
N GLU A 52 9.91 -13.02 -5.34
CA GLU A 52 8.92 -14.02 -5.73
C GLU A 52 8.15 -13.61 -7.00
N LEU A 53 7.74 -12.34 -7.11
CA LEU A 53 7.05 -11.84 -8.30
C LEU A 53 7.98 -11.84 -9.54
N LEU A 54 9.25 -11.45 -9.38
CA LEU A 54 10.22 -11.52 -10.48
C LEU A 54 10.48 -12.95 -10.93
N LYS A 55 10.64 -13.87 -9.98
CA LYS A 55 10.80 -15.29 -10.26
C LYS A 55 9.63 -15.84 -11.08
N ARG A 56 8.38 -15.57 -10.66
CA ARG A 56 7.17 -15.98 -11.41
C ARG A 56 7.14 -15.43 -12.83
N CYS A 57 7.55 -14.18 -13.03
CA CYS A 57 7.65 -13.59 -14.36
C CYS A 57 8.67 -14.31 -15.25
N VAL A 58 9.86 -14.63 -14.72
CA VAL A 58 10.89 -15.38 -15.45
C VAL A 58 10.40 -16.78 -15.82
N GLU A 59 9.81 -17.51 -14.86
CA GLU A 59 9.25 -18.85 -15.06
C GLU A 59 8.11 -18.85 -16.10
N SER A 60 7.39 -17.74 -16.20
CA SER A 60 6.31 -17.54 -17.19
C SER A 60 6.80 -17.03 -18.55
N GLY A 61 8.12 -16.79 -18.72
CA GLY A 61 8.70 -16.34 -19.99
C GLY A 61 8.51 -14.85 -20.30
N VAL A 62 8.29 -14.01 -19.28
CA VAL A 62 8.21 -12.55 -19.46
C VAL A 62 9.53 -12.02 -19.99
N SER A 63 9.47 -11.21 -21.05
CA SER A 63 10.62 -10.53 -21.63
C SER A 63 10.79 -9.14 -21.02
N TYR A 64 12.02 -8.74 -20.75
CA TYR A 64 12.36 -7.47 -20.12
C TYR A 64 13.11 -6.54 -21.07
N LEU A 65 12.72 -5.27 -21.06
CA LEU A 65 13.43 -4.19 -21.75
C LEU A 65 13.80 -3.13 -20.72
N SER A 66 15.09 -2.92 -20.50
CA SER A 66 15.59 -1.84 -19.64
C SER A 66 15.59 -0.51 -20.41
N SER A 67 14.40 0.05 -20.61
CA SER A 67 14.23 1.38 -21.21
C SER A 67 13.08 2.11 -20.53
N LYS A 68 13.19 3.44 -20.43
CA LYS A 68 12.14 4.27 -19.83
C LYS A 68 11.07 4.58 -20.86
N VAL A 69 9.82 4.34 -20.49
CA VAL A 69 8.66 4.73 -21.29
C VAL A 69 8.46 6.24 -21.21
N GLU A 70 8.36 6.90 -22.37
CA GLU A 70 8.09 8.34 -22.47
C GLU A 70 6.61 8.64 -22.72
N ARG A 71 5.94 7.81 -23.51
CA ARG A 71 4.53 8.01 -23.91
C ARG A 71 3.86 6.71 -24.32
N ILE A 72 2.53 6.70 -24.20
CA ILE A 72 1.66 5.64 -24.69
C ILE A 72 0.80 6.26 -25.79
N ILE A 73 0.86 5.71 -27.00
CA ILE A 73 0.13 6.21 -28.16
C ILE A 73 -0.96 5.21 -28.50
N GLU A 74 -2.22 5.63 -28.43
CA GLU A 74 -3.35 4.84 -28.91
C GLU A 74 -3.48 4.99 -30.43
N THR A 75 -3.65 3.87 -31.13
CA THR A 75 -3.86 3.87 -32.58
C THR A 75 -5.31 3.53 -32.91
N ALA A 76 -5.80 4.02 -34.06
CA ALA A 76 -7.18 3.82 -34.49
C ALA A 76 -7.61 2.35 -34.67
N ASN A 77 -6.66 1.41 -34.70
CA ASN A 77 -6.91 -0.01 -34.97
C ASN A 77 -7.02 -0.86 -33.69
N GLY A 78 -7.16 -0.24 -32.51
CA GLY A 78 -7.21 -0.96 -31.23
C GLY A 78 -5.86 -1.55 -30.81
N GLN A 79 -4.76 -0.97 -31.30
CA GLN A 79 -3.39 -1.25 -30.88
C GLN A 79 -2.82 -0.03 -30.17
N SER A 80 -1.87 -0.23 -29.28
CA SER A 80 -1.10 0.83 -28.64
C SER A 80 0.37 0.72 -29.04
N LEU A 81 1.06 1.85 -29.10
CA LEU A 81 2.51 1.92 -29.27
C LEU A 81 3.12 2.52 -28.00
N ILE A 82 4.01 1.77 -27.38
CA ILE A 82 4.79 2.24 -26.23
C ILE A 82 6.06 2.86 -26.78
N ALA A 83 6.19 4.19 -26.70
CA ALA A 83 7.41 4.86 -27.10
C ALA A 83 8.32 5.02 -25.87
N CYS A 84 9.52 4.47 -25.99
CA CYS A 84 10.54 4.50 -24.96
C CYS A 84 11.70 5.43 -25.39
N GLU A 85 12.62 5.70 -24.47
CA GLU A 85 13.86 6.40 -24.78
C GLU A 85 14.64 5.69 -25.90
N GLN A 86 15.56 6.42 -26.55
CA GLN A 86 16.42 5.91 -27.63
C GLN A 86 15.65 5.47 -28.90
N ASN A 87 14.49 6.07 -29.16
CA ASN A 87 13.62 5.78 -30.33
C ASN A 87 13.13 4.32 -30.39
N ILE A 88 13.08 3.62 -29.25
CA ILE A 88 12.52 2.27 -29.19
C ILE A 88 10.98 2.37 -29.13
N THR A 89 10.30 1.62 -29.99
CA THR A 89 8.84 1.52 -29.98
C THR A 89 8.41 0.07 -29.81
N VAL A 90 7.52 -0.20 -28.86
CA VAL A 90 6.96 -1.53 -28.62
C VAL A 90 5.47 -1.53 -28.94
N PRO A 91 5.01 -2.26 -29.98
CA PRO A 91 3.59 -2.41 -30.26
C PRO A 91 2.93 -3.39 -29.27
N CYS A 92 1.75 -3.04 -28.78
CA CYS A 92 0.96 -3.91 -27.91
C CYS A 92 -0.55 -3.73 -28.17
N ARG A 93 -1.36 -4.60 -27.56
CA ARG A 93 -2.84 -4.50 -27.57
C ARG A 93 -3.40 -3.97 -26.26
N LEU A 94 -2.64 -4.13 -25.18
CA LEU A 94 -2.98 -3.70 -23.84
C LEU A 94 -1.69 -3.24 -23.17
N ALA A 95 -1.75 -2.10 -22.50
CA ALA A 95 -0.68 -1.56 -21.69
C ALA A 95 -1.17 -1.47 -20.24
N THR A 96 -0.40 -2.04 -19.31
CA THR A 96 -0.62 -1.87 -17.88
C THR A 96 0.46 -0.96 -17.33
N VAL A 97 0.07 0.20 -16.80
CA VAL A 97 1.01 1.17 -16.23
C VAL A 97 1.26 0.84 -14.77
N ALA A 98 2.45 0.31 -14.47
CA ALA A 98 2.90 -0.01 -13.11
C ALA A 98 4.10 0.88 -12.69
N SER A 99 4.05 2.18 -13.00
CA SER A 99 5.17 3.13 -12.80
C SER A 99 5.19 3.83 -11.43
N GLY A 100 4.33 3.39 -10.49
CA GLY A 100 4.22 3.99 -9.17
C GLY A 100 3.83 5.48 -9.24
N ALA A 101 4.50 6.32 -8.46
CA ALA A 101 4.24 7.76 -8.41
C ALA A 101 4.47 8.49 -9.76
N ALA A 102 5.16 7.87 -10.72
CA ALA A 102 5.39 8.45 -12.04
C ALA A 102 4.20 8.31 -13.00
N SER A 103 3.11 7.63 -12.60
CA SER A 103 1.96 7.34 -13.46
C SER A 103 1.32 8.59 -14.07
N GLY A 104 1.33 9.73 -13.36
CA GLY A 104 0.80 10.99 -13.88
C GLY A 104 1.51 11.54 -15.12
N LYS A 105 2.68 11.01 -15.50
CA LYS A 105 3.37 11.36 -16.75
C LYS A 105 2.85 10.58 -17.97
N LEU A 106 2.12 9.49 -17.72
CA LEU A 106 1.67 8.54 -18.75
C LEU A 106 0.13 8.48 -18.85
N LEU A 107 -0.58 9.10 -17.92
CA LEU A 107 -2.03 9.07 -17.84
C LEU A 107 -2.61 10.45 -18.13
N GLU A 108 -3.65 10.48 -18.95
CA GLU A 108 -4.48 11.65 -19.20
C GLU A 108 -5.86 11.41 -18.58
N TYR A 109 -6.33 12.33 -17.75
CA TYR A 109 -7.65 12.26 -17.13
C TYR A 109 -8.67 12.99 -18.01
N GLU A 110 -9.90 12.47 -18.02
CA GLU A 110 -11.00 13.08 -18.76
C GLU A 110 -11.27 14.53 -18.29
N VAL A 111 -11.34 15.45 -19.24
CA VAL A 111 -11.63 16.86 -18.95
C VAL A 111 -13.07 17.00 -18.47
N GLY A 112 -13.25 17.59 -17.28
CA GLY A 112 -14.56 17.73 -16.65
C GLY A 112 -15.00 16.51 -15.84
N GLY A 113 -14.16 15.48 -15.73
CA GLY A 113 -14.35 14.35 -14.83
C GLY A 113 -14.38 14.76 -13.35
N PRO A 114 -14.81 13.86 -12.45
CA PRO A 114 -14.81 14.11 -11.01
C PRO A 114 -13.41 14.44 -10.52
N ARG A 115 -13.33 15.31 -9.51
CA ARG A 115 -12.05 15.67 -8.88
C ARG A 115 -11.42 14.41 -8.29
N VAL A 116 -10.12 14.24 -8.52
CA VAL A 116 -9.32 13.22 -7.85
C VAL A 116 -9.25 13.58 -6.36
N SER A 117 -9.78 12.73 -5.49
CA SER A 117 -9.55 12.82 -4.06
C SER A 117 -8.21 12.19 -3.73
N VAL A 118 -7.45 12.84 -2.85
CA VAL A 118 -6.16 12.33 -2.37
C VAL A 118 -6.23 12.15 -0.85
N GLN A 119 -5.65 11.07 -0.37
CA GLN A 119 -5.32 10.87 1.03
C GLN A 119 -3.80 10.89 1.14
N THR A 120 -3.29 11.66 2.10
CA THR A 120 -1.87 11.65 2.44
C THR A 120 -1.75 10.94 3.77
N ALA A 121 -0.75 10.05 3.87
CA ALA A 121 -0.38 9.42 5.11
C ALA A 121 1.13 9.58 5.32
N TYR A 122 1.55 9.74 6.56
CA TYR A 122 2.93 9.80 6.99
C TYR A 122 3.23 8.64 7.92
N GLY A 123 4.16 7.78 7.49
CA GLY A 123 4.56 6.60 8.24
C GLY A 123 5.99 6.69 8.76
N VAL A 124 6.20 6.28 10.01
CA VAL A 124 7.53 6.16 10.62
C VAL A 124 7.66 4.85 11.40
N GLU A 125 8.80 4.20 11.25
CA GLU A 125 9.17 3.05 12.08
C GLU A 125 10.18 3.51 13.13
N VAL A 126 9.88 3.19 14.38
CA VAL A 126 10.66 3.66 15.54
C VAL A 126 10.92 2.52 16.51
N GLU A 127 12.00 2.68 17.28
CA GLU A 127 12.26 1.91 18.49
C GLU A 127 12.05 2.83 19.70
N VAL A 128 11.22 2.39 20.63
CA VAL A 128 10.79 3.12 21.83
C VAL A 128 10.98 2.24 23.06
N GLU A 129 11.15 2.85 24.23
CA GLU A 129 11.30 2.10 25.49
C GLU A 129 10.04 1.28 25.82
N ASN A 130 8.86 1.81 25.49
CA ASN A 130 7.57 1.15 25.66
C ASN A 130 6.51 1.75 24.73
N ASN A 131 5.50 0.97 24.38
CA ASN A 131 4.32 1.43 23.65
C ASN A 131 3.05 0.74 24.20
N PRO A 132 1.86 1.34 24.03
CA PRO A 132 0.64 0.80 24.63
C PRO A 132 0.00 -0.36 23.82
N TYR A 133 0.60 -0.78 22.70
CA TYR A 133 -0.02 -1.72 21.77
C TYR A 133 0.50 -3.15 21.96
N ASP A 134 -0.43 -4.10 22.09
CA ASP A 134 -0.14 -5.53 22.17
C ASP A 134 0.54 -6.01 20.86
N PRO A 135 1.80 -6.50 20.90
CA PRO A 135 2.51 -6.97 19.71
C PRO A 135 1.88 -8.18 19.02
N SER A 136 0.90 -8.85 19.65
CA SER A 136 0.13 -9.92 19.01
C SER A 136 -1.04 -9.41 18.16
N LEU A 137 -1.39 -8.13 18.27
CA LEU A 137 -2.55 -7.51 17.61
C LEU A 137 -2.13 -6.41 16.63
N MET A 138 -2.80 -6.36 15.49
CA MET A 138 -2.65 -5.29 14.51
C MET A 138 -3.63 -4.15 14.83
N VAL A 139 -3.15 -2.94 15.09
CA VAL A 139 -4.01 -1.77 15.30
C VAL A 139 -4.33 -1.14 13.95
N PHE A 140 -5.49 -1.49 13.40
CA PHE A 140 -5.88 -1.09 12.05
C PHE A 140 -6.33 0.36 11.98
N MET A 141 -7.11 0.80 12.97
CA MET A 141 -7.55 2.18 13.07
C MET A 141 -7.71 2.53 14.54
N ASP A 142 -7.03 3.56 15.00
CA ASP A 142 -7.17 4.12 16.34
C ASP A 142 -7.66 5.57 16.25
N TYR A 143 -8.93 5.78 16.60
CA TYR A 143 -9.62 7.07 16.59
C TYR A 143 -9.62 7.76 17.96
N ARG A 144 -8.96 7.21 18.99
CA ARG A 144 -9.07 7.72 20.37
C ARG A 144 -8.61 9.16 20.51
N ASP A 145 -7.59 9.57 19.77
CA ASP A 145 -7.10 10.94 19.83
C ASP A 145 -8.14 11.93 19.27
N PHE A 146 -8.87 11.55 18.22
CA PHE A 146 -9.95 12.37 17.67
C PHE A 146 -11.11 12.57 18.67
N VAL A 147 -11.45 11.54 19.45
CA VAL A 147 -12.54 11.62 20.46
C VAL A 147 -12.16 12.47 21.67
N LYS A 148 -10.86 12.57 22.01
CA LYS A 148 -10.36 13.32 23.18
C LYS A 148 -10.35 14.84 22.99
N HIS A 149 -10.22 15.32 21.75
CA HIS A 149 -10.01 16.73 21.48
C HIS A 149 -11.34 17.50 21.51
N LYS A 150 -11.74 17.98 22.71
CA LYS A 150 -12.83 18.96 22.89
C LYS A 150 -12.41 20.41 22.59
N VAL A 151 -11.16 20.63 22.19
CA VAL A 151 -10.61 21.96 21.88
C VAL A 151 -10.47 22.04 20.36
N GLU A 152 -11.13 23.02 19.74
CA GLU A 152 -10.96 23.34 18.32
C GLU A 152 -9.50 23.76 18.07
N CYS A 153 -8.64 22.84 17.67
CA CYS A 153 -7.35 23.15 17.04
C CYS A 153 -7.47 22.99 15.52
N ILE A 154 -6.58 23.63 14.76
CA ILE A 154 -6.56 23.53 13.29
C ILE A 154 -6.44 22.07 12.82
N GLU A 155 -5.76 21.20 13.59
CA GLU A 155 -5.62 19.78 13.26
C GLU A 155 -6.94 18.99 13.38
N THR A 156 -7.90 19.45 14.20
CA THR A 156 -9.23 18.79 14.30
C THR A 156 -10.13 19.02 13.09
N GLN A 157 -9.71 19.85 12.12
CA GLN A 157 -10.52 20.18 10.95
C GLN A 157 -10.62 19.03 9.93
N TYR A 158 -9.72 18.04 9.98
CA TYR A 158 -9.70 16.91 9.04
C TYR A 158 -9.75 15.58 9.79
N PRO A 159 -10.60 14.63 9.36
CA PRO A 159 -10.67 13.32 10.00
C PRO A 159 -9.34 12.57 9.78
N THR A 160 -8.81 12.03 10.86
CA THR A 160 -7.56 11.26 10.91
C THR A 160 -7.70 10.08 11.86
N PHE A 161 -6.81 9.09 11.73
CA PHE A 161 -6.68 7.97 12.66
C PHE A 161 -5.26 7.44 12.65
N LEU A 162 -4.83 6.85 13.76
CA LEU A 162 -3.53 6.21 13.83
C LEU A 162 -3.62 4.75 13.41
N TYR A 163 -2.72 4.35 12.53
CA TYR A 163 -2.42 2.97 12.19
C TYR A 163 -1.14 2.55 12.92
N ALA A 164 -1.17 1.43 13.66
CA ALA A 164 0.00 0.96 14.41
C ALA A 164 0.24 -0.54 14.23
N MET A 165 1.35 -0.85 13.57
CA MET A 165 1.92 -2.19 13.53
C MET A 165 2.88 -2.29 14.72
N SER A 166 2.66 -3.17 15.69
CA SER A 166 3.61 -3.42 16.79
C SER A 166 4.33 -4.75 16.53
N MET A 167 5.61 -4.72 16.18
CA MET A 167 6.35 -5.95 15.82
C MET A 167 6.94 -6.61 17.06
N THR A 168 7.28 -5.79 18.06
CA THR A 168 7.81 -6.19 19.36
C THR A 168 7.35 -5.16 20.40
N PRO A 169 7.55 -5.40 21.72
CA PRO A 169 7.22 -4.40 22.74
C PRO A 169 7.93 -3.04 22.57
N THR A 170 9.03 -2.97 21.81
CA THR A 170 9.82 -1.74 21.63
C THR A 170 9.84 -1.23 20.19
N ARG A 171 9.56 -2.07 19.18
CA ARG A 171 9.61 -1.67 17.76
C ARG A 171 8.22 -1.60 17.15
N VAL A 172 7.86 -0.42 16.67
CA VAL A 172 6.52 -0.09 16.17
C VAL A 172 6.62 0.74 14.90
N PHE A 173 5.72 0.49 13.95
CA PHE A 173 5.49 1.38 12.82
C PHE A 173 4.15 2.09 13.01
N PHE A 174 4.20 3.41 12.96
CA PHE A 174 3.06 4.31 13.05
C PHE A 174 2.80 4.93 11.69
N GLU A 175 1.54 5.07 11.31
CA GLU A 175 1.12 5.81 10.12
C GLU A 175 -0.16 6.59 10.41
N GLU A 176 -0.19 7.84 9.97
CA GLU A 176 -1.34 8.76 10.05
C GLU A 176 -1.53 9.48 8.72
#